data_AF-A0A086ZYX8-F1
#
_entry.id   AF-A0A086ZYX8-F1
#
_cell.length_a   1.000
_cell.length_b   1.000
_cell.length_c   1.000
_cell.angle_alpha   90.00
_cell.angle_beta   90.00
_cell.angle_gamma   90.00
#
_symmetry.space_group_name_H-M   'P 1'
#
loop_
_entity.id
_entity.type
_entity.pdbx_description
1 polymer ?
#
loop_
_entity_poly.entity_id
_entity_poly.type
_entity_poly.pdbx_seq_one_letter_code
_entity_poly.pdbx_strand_id
1 'polypeptide(L)' 'MTSTFLMTAKDIRTAEIDTHWIWEGYDIQQVDDLLDRIAVSMQAQQDRIVQLEHQLQAIRKENSHAVDQ' A
#
# COMPACT_ATOMS: atom_id res chain seq x y z
N MET A 1 -10.80 13.46 4.88
CA MET A 1 -11.46 12.16 4.64
C MET A 1 -10.41 11.10 4.88
N THR A 2 -10.46 10.39 6.00
CA THR A 2 -9.55 9.27 6.26
C THR A 2 -9.93 8.14 5.32
N SER A 3 -9.19 7.99 4.22
CA SER A 3 -9.33 6.84 3.33
C SER A 3 -8.90 5.62 4.12
N THR A 4 -9.85 4.77 4.50
CA THR A 4 -9.64 3.60 5.34
C THR A 4 -8.85 2.53 4.56
N PHE A 5 -7.53 2.69 4.47
CA PHE A 5 -6.66 1.65 3.93
C PHE A 5 -6.49 0.60 5.03
N LEU A 6 -7.25 -0.50 4.92
CA LEU A 6 -7.35 -1.53 5.97
C LEU A 6 -6.03 -2.26 6.25
N MET A 7 -5.08 -2.28 5.31
CA MET A 7 -3.73 -2.88 5.45
C MET A 7 -2.75 -2.24 4.49
N THR A 8 -1.51 -2.00 4.93
CA THR A 8 -0.39 -1.52 4.12
C THR A 8 0.45 -2.68 3.54
N ALA A 9 1.31 -2.39 2.56
CA ALA A 9 2.27 -3.37 2.04
C ALA A 9 3.24 -3.88 3.13
N LYS A 10 3.51 -3.06 4.15
CA LYS A 10 4.30 -3.46 5.32
C LYS A 10 3.54 -4.49 6.15
N ASP A 11 2.25 -4.27 6.37
CA ASP A 11 1.41 -5.17 7.17
C ASP A 11 1.31 -6.57 6.55
N ILE A 12 1.35 -6.66 5.21
CA ILE A 12 1.43 -7.95 4.50
C ILE A 12 2.77 -8.66 4.74
N ARG A 13 3.88 -7.93 4.66
CA ARG A 13 5.22 -8.51 4.86
C ARG A 13 5.48 -8.96 6.30
N THR A 14 4.76 -8.39 7.27
CA THR A 14 4.89 -8.74 8.69
C THR A 14 3.75 -9.64 9.16
N ALA A 15 2.92 -10.16 8.26
CA ALA A 15 1.82 -11.04 8.62
C ALA A 15 2.38 -12.41 9.06
N GLU A 16 2.05 -12.83 10.28
CA GLU A 16 2.31 -14.18 10.76
C GLU A 16 1.04 -15.02 10.59
N ILE A 17 1.15 -16.14 9.86
CA ILE A 17 0.03 -17.03 9.60
C ILE A 17 0.23 -18.31 10.43
N ASP A 18 -0.74 -18.61 11.30
CA ASP A 18 -0.71 -19.82 12.13
C ASP A 18 -0.66 -21.09 11.28
N THR A 19 0.44 -21.83 11.39
CA THR A 19 0.61 -23.10 10.68
C THR A 19 -0.03 -24.23 11.49
N HIS A 20 -1.23 -24.67 11.10
CA HIS A 20 -1.89 -25.82 11.70
C HIS A 20 -1.52 -27.12 10.97
N TRP A 21 -0.72 -27.95 11.62
CA TRP A 21 -0.16 -29.22 11.09
C TRP A 21 -1.19 -30.33 10.81
N ILE A 22 -2.48 -30.11 11.12
CA ILE A 22 -3.52 -31.15 11.20
C ILE A 22 -4.32 -31.30 9.87
N TRP A 23 -4.15 -30.40 8.90
CA TRP A 23 -4.96 -30.37 7.67
C TRP A 23 -4.10 -30.22 6.41
N GLU A 24 -4.66 -30.48 5.23
CA GLU A 24 -4.09 -30.03 3.94
C GLU A 24 -4.02 -28.50 3.94
N GLY A 25 -2.91 -27.97 4.46
CA GLY A 25 -2.62 -26.56 4.48
C GLY A 25 -2.16 -26.06 3.12
N TYR A 26 -2.20 -24.75 2.94
CA TYR A 26 -1.50 -24.13 1.82
C TYR A 26 0.01 -24.37 1.96
N ASP A 27 0.67 -24.58 0.82
CA ASP A 27 2.12 -24.59 0.76
C ASP A 27 2.65 -23.22 1.19
N ILE A 28 3.41 -23.21 2.29
CA ILE A 28 3.94 -21.99 2.92
C ILE A 28 4.77 -21.19 1.90
N GLN A 29 5.58 -21.86 1.08
CA GLN A 29 6.40 -21.17 0.09
C GLN A 29 5.54 -20.50 -0.98
N GLN A 30 4.47 -21.17 -1.43
CA GLN A 30 3.56 -20.57 -2.40
C GLN A 30 2.77 -19.39 -1.81
N VAL A 31 2.43 -19.45 -0.52
CA VAL A 31 1.79 -18.33 0.19
C VAL A 31 2.75 -17.16 0.32
N ASP A 32 3.99 -17.40 0.74
CA ASP A 32 5.01 -16.36 0.88
C ASP A 32 5.28 -15.66 -0.46
N ASP A 33 5.46 -16.42 -1.55
CA ASP A 33 5.66 -15.89 -2.90
C ASP A 33 4.47 -15.02 -3.36
N LEU A 34 3.25 -15.45 -3.05
CA LEU A 34 2.04 -14.69 -3.36
C LEU A 34 1.98 -13.38 -2.55
N LEU A 35 2.25 -13.45 -1.24
CA LEU A 35 2.24 -12.27 -0.36
C LEU A 35 3.29 -11.26 -0.77
N ASP A 36 4.48 -11.69 -1.19
CA ASP A 36 5.52 -10.82 -1.71
C ASP A 36 5.06 -10.09 -2.98
N ARG A 37 4.44 -10.80 -3.92
CA ARG A 37 3.89 -10.18 -5.14
C ARG A 37 2.80 -9.16 -4.83
N ILE A 38 1.91 -9.46 -3.89
CA ILE A 38 0.87 -8.53 -3.45
C ILE A 38 1.50 -7.30 -2.79
N ALA A 39 2.48 -7.50 -1.90
CA ALA A 39 3.17 -6.41 -1.22
C ALA A 39 3.89 -5.47 -2.20
N VAL A 40 4.53 -6.01 -3.24
CA VAL A 40 5.15 -5.21 -4.32
C VAL A 40 4.09 -4.37 -5.05
N SER A 41 2.96 -4.98 -5.43
CA SER A 41 1.88 -4.28 -6.12
C SER A 41 1.27 -3.17 -5.26
N MET A 42 1.02 -3.46 -3.97
CA MET A 42 0.48 -2.48 -3.03
C MET A 42 1.44 -1.34 -2.76
N GLN A 43 2.74 -1.61 -2.65
CA GLN A 43 3.75 -0.57 -2.52
C GLN A 43 3.71 0.39 -3.71
N ALA A 44 3.63 -0.14 -4.93
CA ALA A 44 3.54 0.68 -6.13
C ALA A 44 2.27 1.54 -6.17
N GLN A 45 1.12 1.03 -5.68
CA GLN A 45 -0.09 1.85 -5.56
C GLN A 45 0.06 2.95 -4.50
N GLN A 46 0.67 2.62 -3.36
CA GLN A 46 0.88 3.60 -2.28
C GLN A 46 1.80 4.73 -2.71
N ASP A 47 2.90 4.41 -3.41
CA ASP A 47 3.85 5.40 -3.92
C ASP A 47 3.18 6.35 -4.92
N ARG A 48 2.30 5.82 -5.79
CA ARG A 48 1.49 6.63 -6.72
C ARG A 48 0.53 7.57 -5.99
N ILE A 49 -0.09 7.12 -4.91
CA ILE A 49 -0.97 7.97 -4.09
C ILE A 49 -0.17 9.14 -3.50
N VAL A 50 0.98 8.86 -2.88
CA VAL A 50 1.85 9.88 -2.31
C VAL A 50 2.32 10.88 -3.38
N GLN A 51 2.67 10.39 -4.56
CA GLN A 51 3.05 11.25 -5.68
C GLN A 51 1.91 12.18 -6.11
N LEU A 52 0.70 11.67 -6.26
CA LEU A 52 -0.48 12.47 -6.64
C LEU A 52 -0.80 13.52 -5.57
N GLU A 53 -0.67 13.17 -4.29
CA GLU A 53 -0.86 14.12 -3.18
C GLU A 53 0.16 15.26 -3.25
N HIS A 54 1.44 14.96 -3.49
CA HIS A 54 2.47 15.98 -3.69
C HIS A 54 2.19 16.87 -4.91
N GLN A 55 1.70 16.28 -6.02
CA GLN A 55 1.34 17.05 -7.21
C GLN A 55 0.16 18.01 -6.94
N LEU A 56 -0.88 17.55 -6.24
CA LEU A 56 -2.03 18.39 -5.88
C LEU A 56 -1.62 19.54 -4.94
N GLN A 57 -0.72 19.29 -3.99
CA GLN A 57 -0.21 20.33 -3.10
C GLN A 57 0.58 21.40 -3.86
N ALA A 58 1.41 21.00 -4.82
CA ALA A 58 2.16 21.93 -5.66
C ALA A 58 1.22 22.81 -6.49
N ILE A 59 0.23 22.20 -7.17
CA ILE A 59 -0.77 22.93 -7.97
C ILE A 59 -1.58 23.89 -7.09
N ARG A 60 -2.00 23.46 -5.90
CA ARG A 60 -2.75 24.32 -4.98
C ARG A 60 -1.95 25.55 -4.56
N LYS A 61 -0.65 25.39 -4.29
CA LYS A 61 0.23 26.49 -3.92
C LYS A 61 0.39 27.48 -5.08
N GLU A 62 0.59 27.00 -6.29
CA GLU A 62 0.72 27.84 -7.48
C GLU A 62 -0.54 28.66 -7.75
N ASN A 63 -1.71 28.03 -7.66
CA ASN A 63 -2.99 28.73 -7.80
C ASN A 63 -3.23 29.79 -6.70
N SER A 64 -2.73 29.58 -5.47
CA SER A 64 -2.89 30.60 -4.43
C SER A 64 -2.06 31.86 -4.71
N HIS A 65 -0.88 31.72 -5.34
CA HIS A 65 -0.03 32.86 -5.66
C HIS A 65 -0.58 33.66 -6.87
N ALA A 66 -1.30 32.99 -7.77
CA ALA A 66 -1.91 33.63 -8.94
C ALA A 66 -3.21 34.40 -8.63
N VAL A 67 -3.87 34.13 -7.50
CA VAL A 67 -5.08 34.86 -7.07
C VAL A 67 -4.75 36.18 -6.36
N ASP A 68 -3.54 36.29 -5.82
CA ASP A 68 -3.08 37.48 -5.08
C ASP A 68 -2.36 38.53 -5.97
N GLN A 69 -2.18 38.26 -7.28
CA GLN A 69 -1.61 39.18 -8.28
C GLN A 69 -2.69 39.82 -9.16
#